data_AF-A0A934UZE2-F1
#
_entry.id   AF-A0A934UZE2-F1
#
_cell.length_a   1.000
_cell.length_b   1.000
_cell.length_c   1.000
_cell.angle_alpha   90.00
_cell.angle_beta   90.00
_cell.angle_gamma   90.00
#
_symmetry.space_group_name_H-M   'P 1'
#
loop_
_entity.id
_entity.type
_entity.pdbx_description
1 polymer ?
#
loop_
_entity_poly.entity_id
_entity_poly.type
_entity_poly.pdbx_seq_one_letter_code
_entity_poly.pdbx_strand_id
1 'polypeptide(L)'
;MLGQRVMRIARVTRRLAMGFRQVRTYMALPGIALALAGALLLGCTGPTRQGDPISVTNPADTAKVQPRTTPDTDKSATNREPEEADKVVVVKALRELRLLADGKVFRTYEIALGREPKGDKMWEGDGRTPEGLYTLDFKNENSAFYRSIRVSYPNAQDWREARALGVHPGSNIMIHGLKPEFASVGKRHVQQDWTEGCIAVTNDQIDEIWSLVPVGTPIEIRP
;
A
#
# COMPACT_ATOMS: atom_id res chain seq x y z
N MET A 1 32.29 12.78 -54.76
CA MET A 1 33.46 12.31 -54.00
C MET A 1 33.03 12.12 -52.55
N LEU A 2 32.25 11.09 -52.25
CA LEU A 2 32.65 9.70 -52.06
C LEU A 2 33.60 9.54 -50.87
N GLY A 3 33.04 8.99 -49.78
CA GLY A 3 33.67 7.99 -48.92
C GLY A 3 35.06 8.29 -48.38
N GLN A 4 35.11 8.71 -47.11
CA GLN A 4 36.03 8.18 -46.09
C GLN A 4 35.92 9.06 -44.84
N ARG A 5 35.03 8.69 -43.91
CA ARG A 5 35.13 9.01 -42.46
C ARG A 5 34.06 8.29 -41.63
N VAL A 6 33.74 7.06 -42.03
CA VAL A 6 33.13 6.04 -41.17
C VAL A 6 34.27 5.12 -40.72
N MET A 7 34.23 4.64 -39.47
CA MET A 7 35.18 3.71 -38.81
C MET A 7 36.45 4.30 -38.15
N ARG A 8 36.24 5.00 -37.03
CA ARG A 8 37.03 4.86 -35.79
C ARG A 8 35.98 4.97 -34.69
N ILE A 9 35.53 3.93 -34.01
CA ILE A 9 36.24 3.14 -33.00
C ILE A 9 35.47 1.80 -32.89
N ALA A 10 36.02 0.75 -33.47
CA ALA A 10 35.71 -0.63 -33.13
C ALA A 10 37.01 -1.27 -32.66
N ARG A 11 36.93 -2.10 -31.62
CA ARG A 11 38.01 -2.84 -30.91
C ARG A 11 38.45 -2.23 -29.58
N VAL A 12 37.61 -2.41 -28.56
CA VAL A 12 38.09 -2.92 -27.27
C VAL A 12 37.35 -4.22 -27.02
N THR A 13 37.99 -5.32 -27.43
CA THR A 13 37.48 -6.68 -27.30
C THR A 13 38.08 -7.35 -26.06
N ARG A 14 37.22 -8.09 -25.35
CA ARG A 14 37.51 -9.35 -24.64
C ARG A 14 38.40 -9.29 -23.38
N ARG A 15 37.77 -9.56 -22.23
CA ARG A 15 38.03 -10.73 -21.33
C ARG A 15 37.77 -10.33 -19.87
N LEU A 16 36.71 -10.89 -19.29
CA LEU A 16 36.72 -11.46 -17.94
C LEU A 16 35.42 -12.25 -17.77
N ALA A 17 35.39 -13.41 -18.42
CA ALA A 17 34.49 -14.51 -18.10
C ALA A 17 35.35 -15.62 -17.49
N MET A 18 35.38 -15.65 -16.16
CA MET A 18 35.88 -16.69 -15.26
C MET A 18 35.22 -16.36 -13.92
N GLY A 19 34.48 -17.18 -13.20
CA GLY A 19 34.13 -18.57 -13.30
C GLY A 19 33.61 -18.92 -11.91
N PHE A 20 32.30 -19.07 -11.73
CA PHE A 20 31.73 -19.59 -10.48
C PHE A 20 31.17 -20.97 -10.76
N ARG A 21 32.03 -21.97 -10.57
CA ARG A 21 31.64 -23.38 -10.46
C ARG A 21 30.97 -23.58 -9.11
N GLN A 22 29.71 -24.01 -9.16
CA GLN A 22 29.12 -25.10 -8.38
C GLN A 22 29.82 -25.48 -7.07
N VAL A 23 29.15 -25.25 -5.93
CA VAL A 23 29.11 -26.24 -4.85
C VAL A 23 27.67 -26.36 -4.37
N ARG A 24 27.02 -27.43 -4.79
CA ARG A 24 25.72 -27.90 -4.34
C ARG A 24 26.02 -29.13 -3.47
N THR A 25 25.90 -28.99 -2.15
CA THR A 25 25.92 -30.14 -1.25
C THR A 25 24.71 -30.06 -0.34
N TYR A 26 23.73 -30.90 -0.66
CA TYR A 26 22.65 -31.29 0.24
C TYR A 26 23.26 -32.14 1.37
N MET A 27 22.96 -31.80 2.61
CA MET A 27 22.89 -32.81 3.68
C MET A 27 21.45 -32.84 4.17
N ALA A 28 20.88 -34.04 4.13
CA ALA A 28 19.52 -34.34 4.55
C ALA A 28 19.55 -35.28 5.77
N LEU A 29 18.54 -35.10 6.64
CA LEU A 29 17.94 -36.04 7.62
C LEU A 29 18.68 -36.24 8.96
N PRO A 30 17.99 -36.75 10.03
CA PRO A 30 16.54 -37.01 10.25
C PRO A 30 15.99 -36.26 11.48
N GLY A 31 14.69 -35.93 11.55
CA GLY A 31 13.68 -36.78 12.20
C GLY A 31 13.50 -36.47 13.69
N ILE A 32 12.43 -35.76 14.08
CA ILE A 32 11.87 -35.82 15.43
C ILE A 32 10.34 -35.90 15.35
N ALA A 33 9.83 -36.78 16.18
CA ALA A 33 8.56 -37.45 16.11
C ALA A 33 7.36 -36.64 16.61
N LEU A 34 6.24 -37.10 16.07
CA LEU A 34 4.85 -36.99 16.49
C LEU A 34 4.65 -37.05 18.02
N ALA A 35 3.84 -36.14 18.56
CA ALA A 35 3.08 -36.37 19.80
C ALA A 35 1.68 -35.77 19.66
N LEU A 36 0.70 -36.67 19.56
CA LEU A 36 -0.73 -36.43 19.68
C LEU A 36 -1.12 -36.38 21.17
N ALA A 37 -1.92 -35.39 21.58
CA ALA A 37 -2.91 -35.42 22.69
C ALA A 37 -3.33 -33.97 22.97
N GLY A 38 -4.59 -33.59 23.16
CA GLY A 38 -5.88 -34.28 23.15
C GLY A 38 -6.94 -33.17 23.22
N ALA A 39 -7.96 -33.23 22.36
CA ALA A 39 -9.09 -32.32 22.41
C ALA A 39 -10.16 -32.92 23.34
N LEU A 40 -10.28 -32.37 24.55
CA LEU A 40 -11.40 -32.67 25.44
C LEU A 40 -12.58 -31.77 25.04
N LEU A 41 -13.61 -32.40 24.47
CA LEU A 41 -14.96 -31.84 24.36
C LEU A 41 -15.56 -31.75 25.77
N LEU A 42 -16.26 -30.66 26.10
CA LEU A 42 -17.45 -30.65 26.97
C LEU A 42 -18.02 -29.23 27.10
N GLY A 43 -19.26 -29.05 26.65
CA GLY A 43 -20.25 -28.19 27.33
C GLY A 43 -20.42 -26.74 26.87
N CYS A 44 -21.29 -26.52 25.89
CA CYS A 44 -22.05 -25.26 25.81
C CYS A 44 -23.54 -25.57 25.92
N THR A 45 -24.09 -25.46 27.13
CA THR A 45 -25.54 -25.39 27.37
C THR A 45 -25.80 -24.30 28.40
N GLY A 46 -26.48 -23.24 27.99
CA GLY A 46 -26.93 -22.14 28.85
C GLY A 46 -27.91 -21.23 28.10
N PRO A 47 -28.87 -20.61 28.78
CA PRO A 47 -30.30 -20.83 28.48
C PRO A 47 -30.96 -19.76 27.61
N THR A 48 -32.04 -20.20 26.95
CA THR A 48 -33.09 -19.39 26.33
C THR A 48 -33.60 -18.30 27.27
N ARG A 49 -33.52 -17.04 26.85
CA ARG A 49 -34.21 -15.91 27.48
C ARG A 49 -35.71 -16.03 27.23
N GLN A 50 -36.45 -16.20 28.31
CA GLN A 50 -37.89 -16.07 28.36
C GLN A 50 -38.24 -14.58 28.26
N GLY A 51 -38.94 -14.20 27.19
CA GLY A 51 -39.44 -12.83 27.04
C GLY A 51 -40.63 -12.60 27.97
N ASP A 52 -40.55 -11.57 28.78
CA ASP A 52 -41.67 -11.09 29.59
C ASP A 52 -42.79 -10.51 28.68
N PRO A 53 -44.06 -10.66 29.06
CA PRO A 53 -45.18 -10.13 28.30
C PRO A 53 -45.25 -8.60 28.38
N ILE A 54 -45.50 -7.98 27.22
CA ILE A 54 -45.83 -6.57 27.06
C ILE A 54 -47.12 -6.27 27.86
N SER A 55 -47.01 -5.44 28.89
CA SER A 55 -48.17 -4.88 29.59
C SER A 55 -48.81 -3.79 28.74
N VAL A 56 -50.01 -4.06 28.24
CA VAL A 56 -50.88 -3.11 27.55
C VAL A 56 -51.98 -2.69 28.52
N THR A 57 -51.92 -1.45 29.02
CA THR A 57 -53.03 -0.64 29.58
C THR A 57 -52.55 0.82 29.57
N ASN A 58 -53.32 1.88 29.34
CA ASN A 58 -54.69 2.11 28.88
C ASN A 58 -54.74 3.57 28.35
N PRO A 59 -55.64 3.92 27.42
CA PRO A 59 -55.74 5.27 26.84
C PRO A 59 -56.62 6.17 27.72
N ALA A 60 -56.05 6.76 28.77
CA ALA A 60 -56.80 7.71 29.62
C ALA A 60 -55.92 8.72 30.39
N ASP A 61 -54.79 9.14 29.85
CA ASP A 61 -53.97 10.24 30.42
C ASP A 61 -53.86 11.41 29.43
N THR A 62 -55.00 12.06 29.17
CA THR A 62 -55.06 13.38 28.57
C THR A 62 -55.08 14.44 29.67
N ALA A 63 -53.91 14.89 30.10
CA ALA A 63 -53.78 16.09 30.91
C ALA A 63 -52.44 16.82 30.68
N LYS A 64 -52.54 18.01 30.07
CA LYS A 64 -51.56 19.12 30.09
C LYS A 64 -50.07 18.77 29.97
N VAL A 65 -49.57 18.74 28.74
CA VAL A 65 -48.16 19.06 28.46
C VAL A 65 -48.12 20.42 27.74
N GLN A 66 -47.52 21.40 28.42
CA GLN A 66 -47.17 22.71 27.87
C GLN A 66 -46.19 22.57 26.67
N PRO A 67 -46.03 23.60 25.83
CA PRO A 67 -45.31 23.48 24.56
C PRO A 67 -43.88 23.03 24.81
N ARG A 68 -43.56 21.78 24.44
CA ARG A 68 -42.17 21.35 24.37
C ARG A 68 -41.59 22.06 23.16
N THR A 69 -40.84 23.12 23.41
CA THR A 69 -39.86 23.67 22.48
C THR A 69 -39.12 22.47 21.90
N THR A 70 -39.30 22.26 20.59
CA THR A 70 -38.53 21.28 19.84
C THR A 70 -37.06 21.49 20.21
N PRO A 71 -36.33 20.45 20.64
CA PRO A 71 -34.88 20.54 20.67
C PRO A 71 -34.46 20.99 19.28
N ASP A 72 -33.73 22.10 19.21
CA ASP A 72 -32.99 22.52 18.03
C ASP A 72 -32.39 21.27 17.41
N THR A 73 -32.94 20.86 16.27
CA THR A 73 -32.24 19.96 15.37
C THR A 73 -30.91 20.62 15.10
N ASP A 74 -29.88 20.04 15.70
CA ASP A 74 -28.48 20.32 15.47
C ASP A 74 -28.21 20.27 13.96
N LYS A 75 -28.38 21.40 13.30
CA LYS A 75 -27.96 21.67 11.92
C LYS A 75 -26.45 21.96 11.87
N SER A 76 -25.70 21.46 12.84
CA SER A 76 -24.24 21.47 12.91
C SER A 76 -23.71 20.04 13.12
N ALA A 77 -24.27 19.06 12.39
CA ALA A 77 -23.49 17.91 11.94
C ALA A 77 -22.38 18.45 11.02
N THR A 78 -21.29 18.90 11.64
CA THR A 78 -20.18 19.60 11.01
C THR A 78 -19.60 18.76 9.88
N ASN A 79 -19.52 19.35 8.68
CA ASN A 79 -18.76 18.87 7.52
C ASN A 79 -17.25 18.88 7.83
N ARG A 80 -16.80 18.06 8.80
CA ARG A 80 -15.37 17.86 9.08
C ARG A 80 -14.83 16.88 8.05
N GLU A 81 -13.67 17.21 7.50
CA GLU A 81 -12.96 16.25 6.67
C GLU A 81 -12.57 15.01 7.49
N PRO A 82 -12.46 13.84 6.84
CA PRO A 82 -12.02 12.61 7.50
C PRO A 82 -10.68 12.78 8.22
N GLU A 83 -10.55 12.19 9.41
CA GLU A 83 -9.30 12.21 10.18
C GLU A 83 -8.27 11.19 9.65
N GLU A 84 -8.74 10.09 9.04
CA GLU A 84 -7.91 9.02 8.50
C GLU A 84 -8.47 8.47 7.20
N ALA A 85 -7.60 7.86 6.39
CA ALA A 85 -7.96 7.15 5.18
C ALA A 85 -8.31 5.69 5.45
N ASP A 86 -9.43 5.20 4.93
CA ASP A 86 -9.76 3.77 4.91
C ASP A 86 -9.16 3.06 3.68
N LYS A 87 -8.73 3.82 2.67
CA LYS A 87 -8.16 3.31 1.44
C LYS A 87 -7.25 4.34 0.77
N VAL A 88 -6.17 3.85 0.18
CA VAL A 88 -5.30 4.61 -0.73
C VAL A 88 -5.51 4.12 -2.16
N VAL A 89 -5.62 5.05 -3.12
CA VAL A 89 -5.66 4.71 -4.55
C VAL A 89 -4.56 5.48 -5.26
N VAL A 90 -3.73 4.75 -5.99
CA VAL A 90 -2.73 5.33 -6.90
C VAL A 90 -3.22 5.15 -8.32
N VAL A 91 -3.26 6.23 -9.09
CA VAL A 91 -3.63 6.21 -10.51
C VAL A 91 -2.41 6.63 -11.31
N LYS A 92 -1.69 5.64 -11.87
CA LYS A 92 -0.40 5.88 -12.52
C LYS A 92 -0.54 6.78 -13.74
N ALA A 93 -1.59 6.61 -14.54
CA ALA A 93 -1.87 7.47 -15.70
C ALA A 93 -1.96 8.95 -15.32
N LEU A 94 -2.54 9.25 -14.14
CA LEU A 94 -2.74 10.62 -13.66
C LEU A 94 -1.58 11.16 -12.81
N ARG A 95 -0.61 10.30 -12.42
CA ARG A 95 0.42 10.65 -11.41
C ARG A 95 -0.21 11.17 -10.14
N GLU A 96 -1.22 10.45 -9.65
CA GLU A 96 -1.94 10.82 -8.43
C GLU A 96 -1.94 9.70 -7.40
N LEU A 97 -1.70 10.07 -6.14
CA LEU A 97 -2.07 9.28 -4.96
C LEU A 97 -3.25 9.96 -4.28
N ARG A 98 -4.32 9.20 -4.02
CA ARG A 98 -5.56 9.68 -3.44
C ARG A 98 -5.82 8.97 -2.12
N LEU A 99 -6.21 9.73 -1.10
CA LEU A 99 -6.71 9.18 0.16
C LEU A 99 -8.23 9.23 0.17
N LEU A 100 -8.84 8.11 0.52
CA LEU A 100 -10.28 7.92 0.56
C LEU A 100 -10.75 7.60 1.98
N ALA A 101 -11.95 8.07 2.29
CA ALA A 101 -12.75 7.64 3.44
C ALA A 101 -14.21 7.52 2.99
N ASP A 102 -14.89 6.44 3.36
CA ASP A 102 -16.26 6.13 2.96
C ASP A 102 -16.47 6.21 1.43
N GLY A 103 -15.46 5.78 0.68
CA GLY A 103 -15.45 5.80 -0.78
C GLY A 103 -15.30 7.18 -1.43
N LYS A 104 -15.08 8.24 -0.65
CA LYS A 104 -14.88 9.61 -1.14
C LYS A 104 -13.42 10.03 -1.01
N VAL A 105 -12.90 10.66 -2.06
CA VAL A 105 -11.55 11.24 -2.04
C VAL A 105 -11.57 12.52 -1.21
N PHE A 106 -10.68 12.62 -0.23
CA PHE A 106 -10.52 13.83 0.59
C PHE A 106 -9.09 14.42 0.53
N ARG A 107 -8.10 13.66 0.04
CA ARG A 107 -6.77 14.19 -0.32
C ARG A 107 -6.30 13.65 -1.66
N THR A 108 -5.51 14.45 -2.36
CA THR A 108 -4.85 14.07 -3.62
C THR A 108 -3.45 14.68 -3.67
N TYR A 109 -2.49 13.87 -4.09
CA TYR A 109 -1.07 14.22 -4.16
C TYR A 109 -0.51 13.89 -5.54
N GLU A 110 0.24 14.82 -6.11
CA GLU A 110 1.07 14.54 -7.29
C GLU A 110 2.23 13.63 -6.90
N ILE A 111 2.51 12.62 -7.72
CA ILE A 111 3.55 11.61 -7.46
C ILE A 111 4.52 11.46 -8.62
N ALA A 112 5.75 11.06 -8.32
CA ALA A 112 6.66 10.46 -9.29
C ALA A 112 6.71 8.94 -9.09
N LEU A 113 6.77 8.20 -10.19
CA LEU A 113 6.75 6.74 -10.23
C LEU A 113 8.11 6.16 -10.58
N GLY A 114 8.12 4.83 -10.77
CA GLY A 114 9.23 4.15 -11.43
C GLY A 114 9.52 4.73 -12.81
N ARG A 115 10.80 4.81 -13.18
CA ARG A 115 11.28 5.34 -14.48
C ARG A 115 10.61 4.71 -15.72
N GLU A 116 10.05 3.51 -15.58
CA GLU A 116 9.20 2.86 -16.57
C GLU A 116 7.75 2.81 -16.04
N PRO A 117 7.00 3.92 -16.09
CA PRO A 117 5.74 4.05 -15.36
C PRO A 117 4.58 3.26 -15.98
N LYS A 118 4.77 2.64 -17.15
CA LYS A 118 3.69 1.94 -17.88
C LYS A 118 3.76 0.44 -17.66
N GLY A 119 2.60 -0.12 -17.29
CA GLY A 119 2.42 -1.55 -17.07
C GLY A 119 2.88 -2.00 -15.68
N ASP A 120 2.49 -3.22 -15.34
CA ASP A 120 2.79 -3.84 -14.06
C ASP A 120 4.28 -4.23 -13.93
N LYS A 121 4.75 -4.23 -12.68
CA LYS A 121 6.09 -4.66 -12.29
C LYS A 121 6.18 -6.19 -12.37
N MET A 122 7.08 -6.67 -13.21
CA MET A 122 7.23 -8.09 -13.52
C MET A 122 8.51 -8.70 -12.93
N TRP A 123 9.57 -7.90 -12.74
CA TRP A 123 10.83 -8.36 -12.15
C TRP A 123 11.65 -7.25 -11.46
N GLU A 124 12.62 -7.67 -10.67
CA GLU A 124 13.55 -6.78 -9.99
C GLU A 124 14.36 -5.95 -10.98
N GLY A 125 14.34 -4.61 -10.82
CA GLY A 125 15.09 -3.69 -11.69
C GLY A 125 14.42 -3.30 -13.01
N ASP A 126 13.19 -3.76 -13.29
CA ASP A 126 12.43 -3.34 -14.48
C ASP A 126 11.99 -1.86 -14.47
N GLY A 127 12.19 -1.16 -13.34
CA GLY A 127 11.88 0.27 -13.19
C GLY A 127 10.39 0.58 -13.12
N ARG A 128 9.51 -0.41 -12.98
CA ARG A 128 8.06 -0.23 -12.93
C ARG A 128 7.54 -0.14 -11.51
N THR A 129 6.52 0.70 -11.31
CA THR A 129 5.67 0.65 -10.11
C THR A 129 4.59 -0.41 -10.30
N PRO A 130 4.39 -1.35 -9.35
CA PRO A 130 3.43 -2.45 -9.51
C PRO A 130 1.99 -1.96 -9.68
N GLU A 131 1.14 -2.79 -10.25
CA GLU A 131 -0.30 -2.61 -10.42
C GLU A 131 -1.05 -3.74 -9.68
N GLY A 132 -2.02 -3.40 -8.84
CA GLY A 132 -2.73 -4.42 -8.06
C GLY A 132 -3.22 -3.94 -6.71
N LEU A 133 -3.61 -4.91 -5.87
CA LEU A 133 -4.08 -4.69 -4.51
C LEU A 133 -3.02 -5.13 -3.50
N TYR A 134 -2.72 -4.24 -2.55
CA TYR A 134 -1.72 -4.43 -1.51
C TYR A 134 -2.21 -3.80 -0.19
N THR A 135 -1.40 -3.92 0.85
CA THR A 135 -1.57 -3.19 2.12
C THR A 135 -0.37 -2.31 2.40
N LEU A 136 -0.60 -1.22 3.14
CA LEU A 136 0.45 -0.36 3.67
C LEU A 136 0.86 -0.87 5.05
N ASP A 137 1.85 -1.76 5.09
CA ASP A 137 2.07 -2.69 6.20
C ASP A 137 3.19 -2.29 7.17
N PHE A 138 3.97 -1.25 6.84
CA PHE A 138 5.05 -0.76 7.69
C PHE A 138 5.37 0.71 7.44
N LYS A 139 5.77 1.41 8.51
CA LYS A 139 6.14 2.82 8.52
C LYS A 139 7.58 2.96 9.01
N ASN A 140 8.45 3.54 8.18
CA ASN A 140 9.86 3.80 8.51
C ASN A 140 10.13 5.32 8.62
N GLU A 141 10.36 5.77 9.85
CA GLU A 141 10.67 7.17 10.15
C GLU A 141 12.14 7.50 9.87
N ASN A 142 13.02 6.50 9.90
CA ASN A 142 14.46 6.64 9.67
C ASN A 142 14.81 6.22 8.23
N SER A 143 14.08 6.76 7.25
CA SER A 143 14.30 6.45 5.84
C SER A 143 15.41 7.31 5.24
N ALA A 144 16.15 6.76 4.28
CA ALA A 144 17.08 7.55 3.45
C ALA A 144 16.35 8.64 2.61
N PHE A 145 15.02 8.56 2.50
CA PHE A 145 14.15 9.47 1.76
C PHE A 145 13.19 10.21 2.68
N TYR A 146 13.71 10.69 3.82
CA TYR A 146 12.96 11.36 4.89
C TYR A 146 12.02 10.40 5.67
N ARG A 147 10.88 10.02 5.09
CA ARG A 147 9.96 9.01 5.64
C ARG A 147 9.50 8.08 4.54
N SER A 148 9.14 6.84 4.90
CA SER A 148 8.58 5.91 3.93
C SER A 148 7.55 4.94 4.52
N ILE A 149 6.52 4.64 3.74
CA ILE A 149 5.48 3.64 4.04
C ILE A 149 5.62 2.49 3.05
N ARG A 150 5.72 1.26 3.55
CA ARG A 150 5.91 0.07 2.73
C ARG A 150 4.59 -0.39 2.13
N VAL A 151 4.62 -0.67 0.84
CA VAL A 151 3.58 -1.41 0.12
C VAL A 151 3.93 -2.89 0.23
N SER A 152 2.94 -3.74 0.55
CA SER A 152 3.11 -5.20 0.73
C SER A 152 3.38 -5.97 -0.59
N TYR A 153 4.09 -5.35 -1.52
CA TYR A 153 4.62 -5.97 -2.73
C TYR A 153 5.92 -6.74 -2.42
N PRO A 154 6.14 -7.93 -2.99
CA PRO A 154 5.25 -8.66 -3.90
C PRO A 154 4.17 -9.48 -3.16
N ASN A 155 2.97 -9.55 -3.75
CA ASN A 155 1.88 -10.42 -3.32
C ASN A 155 1.94 -11.81 -4.02
N ALA A 156 0.95 -12.66 -3.76
CA ALA A 156 0.92 -14.02 -4.30
C ALA A 156 0.79 -14.08 -5.84
N GLN A 157 0.13 -13.11 -6.47
CA GLN A 157 0.02 -13.00 -7.93
C GLN A 157 1.37 -12.59 -8.53
N ASP A 158 2.01 -11.54 -8.03
CA ASP A 158 3.31 -11.06 -8.51
C ASP A 158 4.36 -12.20 -8.46
N TRP A 159 4.35 -12.97 -7.37
CA TRP A 159 5.19 -14.16 -7.22
C TRP A 159 4.87 -15.27 -8.24
N ARG A 160 3.61 -15.48 -8.59
CA ARG A 160 3.24 -16.47 -9.63
C ARG A 160 3.74 -16.04 -11.00
N GLU A 161 3.54 -14.78 -11.34
CA GLU A 161 3.94 -14.22 -12.63
C GLU A 161 5.46 -14.22 -12.81
N ALA A 162 6.20 -13.74 -11.81
CA ALA A 162 7.66 -13.75 -11.83
C ALA A 162 8.22 -15.18 -11.94
N ARG A 163 7.63 -16.15 -11.22
CA ARG A 163 8.03 -17.57 -11.34
C ARG A 163 7.76 -18.15 -12.72
N ALA A 164 6.65 -17.80 -13.36
CA ALA A 164 6.34 -18.24 -14.73
C ALA A 164 7.37 -17.73 -15.76
N LEU A 165 7.99 -16.58 -15.48
CA LEU A 165 9.07 -15.99 -16.27
C LEU A 165 10.47 -16.44 -15.86
N GLY A 166 10.63 -17.19 -14.76
CA GLY A 166 11.93 -17.60 -14.23
C GLY A 166 12.75 -16.47 -13.61
N VAL A 167 12.09 -15.41 -13.12
CA VAL A 167 12.72 -14.20 -12.55
C VAL A 167 12.27 -13.96 -11.11
N HIS A 168 12.94 -13.02 -10.42
CA HIS A 168 12.56 -12.57 -9.09
C HIS A 168 11.73 -11.27 -9.20
N PRO A 169 10.59 -11.13 -8.50
CA PRO A 169 9.75 -9.92 -8.59
C PRO A 169 10.39 -8.68 -7.94
N GLY A 170 11.42 -8.87 -7.12
CA GLY A 170 12.00 -7.82 -6.29
C GLY A 170 11.24 -7.64 -4.99
N SER A 171 11.42 -6.47 -4.36
CA SER A 171 10.81 -6.13 -3.07
C SER A 171 10.88 -4.60 -2.85
N ASN A 172 10.56 -4.14 -1.64
CA ASN A 172 10.81 -2.79 -1.16
C ASN A 172 10.15 -1.66 -1.98
N ILE A 173 8.91 -1.87 -2.41
CA ILE A 173 8.08 -0.80 -2.96
C ILE A 173 7.57 0.05 -1.81
N MET A 174 7.85 1.35 -1.87
CA MET A 174 7.54 2.30 -0.81
C MET A 174 6.83 3.52 -1.37
N ILE A 175 5.96 4.14 -0.57
CA ILE A 175 5.62 5.55 -0.69
C ILE A 175 6.66 6.32 0.13
N HIS A 176 7.37 7.30 -0.42
CA HIS A 176 8.41 8.02 0.31
C HIS A 176 8.53 9.49 -0.06
N GLY A 177 9.19 10.26 0.81
CA GLY A 177 9.53 11.66 0.56
C GLY A 177 10.73 11.84 -0.38
N LEU A 178 11.39 12.98 -0.28
CA LEU A 178 12.62 13.29 -1.01
C LEU A 178 13.84 13.05 -0.13
N LYS A 179 14.96 12.70 -0.75
CA LYS A 179 16.23 12.66 -0.01
C LYS A 179 16.59 14.06 0.52
N PRO A 180 17.32 14.16 1.65
CA PRO A 180 17.73 15.44 2.22
C PRO A 180 18.36 16.39 1.20
N GLU A 181 19.24 15.89 0.34
CA GLU A 181 19.92 16.69 -0.70
C GLU A 181 18.99 17.22 -1.81
N PHE A 182 17.79 16.65 -1.95
CA PHE A 182 16.79 17.03 -2.96
C PHE A 182 15.52 17.64 -2.36
N ALA A 183 15.47 17.88 -1.04
CA ALA A 183 14.28 18.40 -0.36
C ALA A 183 13.80 19.74 -0.97
N SER A 184 14.74 20.60 -1.40
CA SER A 184 14.44 21.91 -2.01
C SER A 184 13.87 21.82 -3.45
N VAL A 185 13.89 20.64 -4.07
CA VAL A 185 13.19 20.42 -5.36
C VAL A 185 11.68 20.58 -5.15
N GLY A 186 11.17 20.12 -4.01
CA GLY A 186 9.75 20.21 -3.65
C GLY A 186 8.86 19.65 -4.76
N LYS A 187 7.76 20.35 -5.07
CA LYS A 187 6.79 19.96 -6.10
C LYS A 187 7.38 19.75 -7.50
N ARG A 188 8.60 20.22 -7.78
CA ARG A 188 9.25 19.98 -9.08
C ARG A 188 9.72 18.53 -9.24
N HIS A 189 9.64 17.69 -8.20
CA HIS A 189 10.06 16.30 -8.25
C HIS A 189 9.23 15.45 -9.23
N VAL A 190 8.01 15.87 -9.54
CA VAL A 190 7.10 15.17 -10.49
C VAL A 190 7.35 15.50 -11.96
N GLN A 191 8.33 16.36 -12.28
CA GLN A 191 8.66 16.67 -13.69
C GLN A 191 9.18 15.46 -14.46
N GLN A 192 9.64 14.42 -13.76
CA GLN A 192 10.06 13.14 -14.33
C GLN A 192 9.72 11.99 -13.39
N ASP A 193 9.48 10.81 -13.94
CA ASP A 193 9.43 9.57 -13.17
C ASP A 193 10.88 9.08 -12.97
N TRP A 194 11.29 8.89 -11.71
CA TRP A 194 12.72 8.73 -11.36
C TRP A 194 13.01 7.60 -10.38
N THR A 195 11.99 6.96 -9.81
CA THR A 195 12.23 5.90 -8.84
C THR A 195 12.57 4.58 -9.54
N GLU A 196 12.94 3.56 -8.76
CA GLU A 196 13.11 2.18 -9.24
C GLU A 196 11.79 1.36 -9.21
N GLY A 197 10.66 2.02 -8.89
CA GLY A 197 9.34 1.40 -8.73
C GLY A 197 8.57 1.93 -7.52
N CYS A 198 9.20 2.67 -6.62
CA CYS A 198 8.55 3.38 -5.53
C CYS A 198 7.63 4.52 -6.01
N ILE A 199 6.88 5.08 -5.07
CA ILE A 199 5.97 6.21 -5.26
C ILE A 199 6.51 7.39 -4.45
N ALA A 200 6.97 8.44 -5.13
CA ALA A 200 7.60 9.57 -4.47
C ALA A 200 6.67 10.78 -4.38
N VAL A 201 6.63 11.38 -3.19
CA VAL A 201 5.94 12.64 -2.85
C VAL A 201 6.95 13.64 -2.26
N THR A 202 6.53 14.87 -1.96
CA THR A 202 7.37 15.80 -1.20
C THR A 202 7.46 15.42 0.29
N ASN A 203 8.38 16.02 1.04
CA ASN A 203 8.52 15.78 2.47
C ASN A 203 7.26 16.20 3.26
N ASP A 204 6.72 17.38 2.98
CA ASP A 204 5.47 17.84 3.60
C ASP A 204 4.29 16.91 3.29
N GLN A 205 4.22 16.40 2.06
CA GLN A 205 3.18 15.47 1.65
C GLN A 205 3.32 14.11 2.33
N ILE A 206 4.54 13.56 2.48
CA ILE A 206 4.70 12.30 3.19
C ILE A 206 4.41 12.45 4.68
N ASP A 207 4.62 13.62 5.29
CA ASP A 207 4.20 13.87 6.68
C ASP A 207 2.68 13.83 6.85
N GLU A 208 1.95 14.43 5.91
CA GLU A 208 0.50 14.41 5.92
C GLU A 208 -0.03 12.99 5.69
N ILE A 209 0.46 12.31 4.64
CA ILE A 209 0.11 10.91 4.35
C ILE A 209 0.45 10.01 5.55
N TRP A 210 1.61 10.22 6.17
CA TRP A 210 2.02 9.46 7.35
C TRP A 210 1.04 9.63 8.52
N SER A 211 0.48 10.81 8.69
CA SER A 211 -0.47 11.09 9.78
C SER A 211 -1.87 10.53 9.46
N LEU A 212 -2.29 10.61 8.20
CA LEU A 212 -3.64 10.26 7.76
C LEU A 212 -3.82 8.79 7.38
N VAL A 213 -2.76 8.01 7.21
CA VAL A 213 -2.83 6.62 6.72
C VAL A 213 -2.41 5.63 7.79
N PRO A 214 -3.34 4.94 8.46
CA PRO A 214 -3.01 3.88 9.43
C PRO A 214 -2.22 2.73 8.81
N VAL A 215 -1.42 2.03 9.61
CA VAL A 215 -0.81 0.76 9.19
C VAL A 215 -1.92 -0.26 8.97
N GLY A 216 -1.84 -1.00 7.86
CA GLY A 216 -2.86 -1.94 7.42
C GLY A 216 -3.85 -1.37 6.39
N THR A 217 -3.79 -0.06 6.10
CA THR A 217 -4.65 0.56 5.09
C THR A 217 -4.46 -0.11 3.73
N PRO A 218 -5.52 -0.56 3.05
CA PRO A 218 -5.44 -1.12 1.71
C PRO A 218 -5.00 -0.04 0.70
N ILE A 219 -4.14 -0.44 -0.23
CA ILE A 219 -3.73 0.39 -1.37
C ILE A 219 -4.03 -0.33 -2.68
N GLU A 220 -4.70 0.37 -3.58
CA GLU A 220 -4.94 -0.08 -4.95
C GLU A 220 -4.10 0.76 -5.91
N ILE A 221 -3.24 0.11 -6.68
CA ILE A 221 -2.42 0.78 -7.69
C ILE A 221 -2.95 0.43 -9.07
N ARG A 222 -3.42 1.46 -9.78
CA ARG A 222 -4.09 1.36 -11.08
C ARG A 222 -3.18 1.90 -12.20
N PRO A 223 -3.40 1.45 -13.45
CA PRO A 223 -2.71 1.96 -14.64
C PRO A 223 -2.75 3.48 -14.81
#